data_AF-A0A3C1WRK7-F1
#
_entry.id   AF-A0A3C1WRK7-F1
#
_cell.length_a   1.000
_cell.length_b   1.000
_cell.length_c   1.000
_cell.angle_alpha   90.00
_cell.angle_beta   90.00
_cell.angle_gamma   90.00
#
_symmetry.space_group_name_H-M   'P 1'
#
loop_
_entity.id
_entity.type
_entity.pdbx_description
1 polymer ?
#
loop_
_entity_poly.entity_id
_entity_poly.type
_entity_poly.pdbx_seq_one_letter_code
_entity_poly.pdbx_strand_id
1 'polypeptide(L)' 'MSGILYGIGVGCGDPADVTYKAIKAMQMCDTVIFPSGKRAY' A
#
# COMPACT_ATOMS: atom_id res chain seq x y z
N MET A 1 19.20 13.57 -2.57
CA MET A 1 18.49 12.32 -2.90
C MET A 1 17.03 12.52 -2.49
N SER A 2 16.06 12.42 -3.41
CA SER A 2 14.63 12.51 -3.07
C SER A 2 14.04 11.10 -3.09
N GLY A 3 13.23 10.75 -2.09
CA GLY A 3 12.44 9.53 -2.13
C GLY A 3 11.35 9.59 -3.21
N ILE A 4 10.75 8.44 -3.52
CA ILE A 4 9.60 8.32 -4.42
C ILE A 4 8.39 7.92 -3.58
N LEU A 5 7.29 8.67 -3.70
CA LEU A 5 6.00 8.31 -3.10
C LEU A 5 5.17 7.51 -4.10
N TYR A 6 4.88 6.25 -3.77
CA TYR A 6 3.99 5.40 -4.57
C TYR A 6 2.59 5.36 -3.96
N GLY A 7 1.57 5.69 -4.75
CA GLY A 7 0.18 5.35 -4.43
C GLY A 7 -0.08 3.88 -4.73
N ILE A 8 -0.48 3.10 -3.73
CA ILE A 8 -0.70 1.66 -3.85
C ILE A 8 -2.18 1.34 -3.64
N GLY A 9 -2.82 0.72 -4.64
CA GLY A 9 -4.15 0.12 -4.48
C GLY A 9 -4.05 -1.25 -3.80
N VAL A 10 -4.82 -1.46 -2.73
CA VAL A 10 -4.77 -2.67 -1.88
C VAL A 10 -5.92 -3.67 -2.12
N GLY A 11 -6.73 -3.46 -3.17
CA GLY A 11 -7.87 -4.33 -3.46
C GLY A 11 -9.10 -4.06 -2.57
N CYS A 12 -10.05 -5.00 -2.56
CA CYS A 12 -11.35 -4.84 -1.89
C CYS A 12 -11.39 -5.41 -0.47
N GLY A 13 -10.29 -6.01 -0.01
CA GLY A 13 -10.15 -6.55 1.35
C GLY A 13 -9.49 -7.93 1.39
N ASP A 14 -9.55 -8.70 0.29
CA ASP A 14 -8.80 -9.95 0.16
C ASP A 14 -7.34 -9.64 -0.24
N PRO A 15 -6.34 -10.14 0.51
CA PRO A 15 -4.93 -9.99 0.13
C PRO A 15 -4.60 -10.50 -1.29
N ALA A 16 -5.35 -11.46 -1.83
CA ALA A 16 -5.16 -11.98 -3.18
C ALA A 16 -5.54 -10.97 -4.28
N ASP A 17 -6.34 -9.95 -3.97
CA ASP A 17 -6.70 -8.88 -4.91
C ASP A 17 -5.53 -7.92 -5.20
N VAL A 18 -4.48 -7.97 -4.38
CA VAL A 18 -3.32 -7.07 -4.49
C VAL A 18 -2.43 -7.52 -5.65
N THR A 19 -2.12 -6.59 -6.55
CA THR A 19 -1.22 -6.90 -7.69
C THR A 19 0.19 -7.27 -7.22
N TYR A 20 0.86 -8.16 -7.96
CA TYR A 20 2.26 -8.53 -7.69
C TYR A 20 3.20 -7.32 -7.61
N LYS A 21 2.98 -6.30 -8.47
CA LYS A 21 3.77 -5.06 -8.45
C LYS A 21 3.57 -4.27 -7.16
N ALA A 22 2.34 -4.19 -6.65
CA ALA A 22 2.06 -3.52 -5.38
C ALA A 22 2.72 -4.23 -4.20
N ILE A 23 2.66 -5.57 -4.17
CA ILE A 23 3.36 -6.37 -3.15
C ILE A 23 4.86 -6.10 -3.19
N LYS A 24 5.47 -6.13 -4.38
CA LYS A 24 6.91 -5.86 -4.52
C LYS A 24 7.30 -4.44 -4.13
N ALA A 25 6.49 -3.44 -4.47
CA ALA A 25 6.71 -2.06 -4.04
C ALA A 25 6.69 -1.93 -2.51
N MET A 26 5.70 -2.51 -1.84
CA MET A 26 5.59 -2.49 -0.37
C MET A 26 6.73 -3.26 0.32
N GLN A 27 7.24 -4.33 -0.29
CA GLN A 27 8.37 -5.11 0.25
C GLN A 27 9.72 -4.39 0.14
N MET A 28 9.88 -3.48 -0.83
CA MET A 28 11.16 -2.82 -1.11
C MET A 28 11.24 -1.40 -0.56
N CYS A 29 10.13 -0.78 -0.17
CA CYS A 29 10.13 0.59 0.34
C CYS A 29 10.56 0.64 1.81
N ASP A 30 11.17 1.76 2.19
CA ASP A 30 11.63 1.96 3.57
C ASP A 30 10.48 2.18 4.56
N THR A 31 9.31 2.63 4.08
CA THR A 31 8.17 2.98 4.93
C THR A 31 6.86 2.74 4.20
N VAL A 32 5.88 2.17 4.92
CA VAL A 32 4.48 2.01 4.47
C VAL A 32 3.59 2.86 5.36
N ILE A 33 2.76 3.70 4.76
CA ILE A 33 1.79 4.55 5.48
C ILE A 33 0.40 4.13 5.04
N PHE A 34 -0.48 3.89 6.01
CA PHE A 34 -1.87 3.53 5.76
C PHE A 34 -2.78 4.16 6.83
N PRO A 35 -4.04 4.49 6.49
CA PRO A 35 -4.99 4.95 7.48
C PRO A 35 -5.32 3.83 8.47
N SER A 36 -5.28 4.13 9.76
CA SER A 36 -5.75 3.23 10.82
C SER A 36 -6.88 3.91 11.61
N GLY A 37 -7.90 3.15 11.99
CA GLY A 37 -9.07 3.65 12.72
C GLY A 37 -10.40 3.29 12.07
N LYS A 38 -11.51 3.72 12.68
CA LYS A 38 -12.84 3.56 12.09
C LYS A 38 -12.94 4.42 10.83
N ARG A 39 -13.56 3.85 9.80
CA ARG A 39 -13.97 4.58 8.60
C ARG A 39 -14.82 5.77 9.05
N ALA A 40 -14.46 6.97 8.64
CA ALA A 40 -15.21 8.18 8.94
C ALA A 40 -16.47 8.20 8.06
N TYR A 41 -17.51 7.50 8.50
CA TYR A 41 -18.90 7.69 8.09
C TYR A 41 -19.83 7.24 9.22
#